data_AF-A0A4V2SIU5-F1
#
_entry.id   AF-A0A4V2SIU5-F1
#
_cell.length_a   1.000
_cell.length_b   1.000
_cell.length_c   1.000
_cell.angle_alpha   90.00
_cell.angle_beta   90.00
_cell.angle_gamma   90.00
#
_symmetry.space_group_name_H-M   'P 1'
#
loop_
_entity.id
_entity.type
_entity.pdbx_description
1 polymer ?
#
loop_
_entity_poly.entity_id
_entity_poly.type
_entity_poly.pdbx_seq_one_letter_code
_entity_poly.pdbx_strand_id
1 'polypeptide(L)'
;MKVLKLEEITALLVSGALYDKTNDLVGGRLPLTSAEKMNIKIYDYAKQNNYQLDLSNHSRGGITASVALQRANREGLIGIPIRQSRFFGTATHVQDYADQLAKVNKYTYTVNNEDGTTSQQDSQALLAVHYTDFVGRTPLLGLRSKYIVGGNKPTGGVEDKWFLYSHSSYFGKVPEEYLKDEEGYNIDQNGNRVSKAVENPYLEDFDEKWDPKGIKDNPSLPILIKPNKN
;
A
#
# COMPACT_ATOMS: atom_id res chain seq x y z
N MET A 1 -21.39 -5.51 11.31
CA MET A 1 -19.97 -5.93 11.37
C MET A 1 -19.11 -4.67 11.45
N LYS A 2 -18.06 -4.63 12.28
CA LYS A 2 -17.24 -3.42 12.50
C LYS A 2 -15.94 -3.52 11.70
N VAL A 3 -15.47 -2.41 11.12
CA VAL A 3 -14.22 -2.34 10.35
C VAL A 3 -13.16 -1.64 11.18
N LEU A 4 -11.99 -2.28 11.34
CA LEU A 4 -10.78 -1.69 11.91
C LEU A 4 -9.84 -1.26 10.78
N LYS A 5 -9.42 0.02 10.81
CA LYS A 5 -8.39 0.57 9.91
C LYS A 5 -7.08 0.67 10.69
N LEU A 6 -6.02 0.10 10.14
CA LEU A 6 -4.68 0.12 10.75
C LEU A 6 -3.68 0.76 9.80
N GLU A 7 -2.91 1.72 10.32
CA GLU A 7 -1.74 2.32 9.66
C GLU A 7 -0.49 1.87 10.42
N GLU A 8 0.45 1.20 9.74
CA GLU A 8 1.69 0.77 10.38
C GLU A 8 2.75 1.87 10.36
N ILE A 9 3.25 2.26 11.53
CA ILE A 9 4.43 3.14 11.69
C ILE A 9 5.63 2.26 12.02
N THR A 10 6.59 2.12 11.11
CA THR A 10 7.88 1.48 11.42
C THR A 10 9.06 2.17 10.73
N ALA A 11 9.95 2.79 11.53
CA ALA A 11 11.19 3.42 11.09
C ALA A 11 12.31 2.40 10.81
N LEU A 12 13.17 2.72 9.83
CA LEU A 12 14.23 1.88 9.27
C LEU A 12 15.43 1.72 10.24
N LEU A 13 15.83 0.48 10.55
CA LEU A 13 17.19 0.13 10.98
C LEU A 13 17.74 -0.89 9.98
N VAL A 14 18.88 -0.58 9.38
CA VAL A 14 19.43 -1.23 8.16
C VAL A 14 19.71 -2.73 8.33
N SER A 15 19.96 -3.22 9.55
CA SER A 15 20.17 -4.66 9.81
C SER A 15 18.87 -5.49 9.88
N GLY A 16 17.75 -4.87 10.28
CA GLY A 16 16.44 -5.55 10.33
C GLY A 16 15.83 -5.78 8.95
N ALA A 17 16.03 -4.85 8.01
CA ALA A 17 15.40 -4.90 6.70
C ALA A 17 15.82 -6.13 5.85
N LEU A 18 17.10 -6.52 5.88
CA LEU A 18 17.57 -7.71 5.17
C LEU A 18 17.05 -9.01 5.80
N TYR A 19 16.97 -9.05 7.12
CA TYR A 19 16.41 -10.18 7.86
C TYR A 19 14.93 -10.35 7.52
N ASP A 20 14.15 -9.26 7.63
CA ASP A 20 12.72 -9.24 7.33
C ASP A 20 12.48 -9.65 5.87
N LYS A 21 13.29 -9.15 4.92
CA LYS A 21 13.19 -9.54 3.51
C LYS A 21 13.49 -11.02 3.27
N THR A 22 14.52 -11.54 3.92
CA THR A 22 14.84 -12.97 3.85
C THR A 22 13.68 -13.80 4.40
N ASN A 23 13.09 -13.35 5.51
CA ASN A 23 11.97 -14.01 6.14
C ASN A 23 10.74 -14.03 5.21
N ASP A 24 10.42 -12.91 4.56
CA ASP A 24 9.36 -12.79 3.54
C ASP A 24 9.53 -13.84 2.43
N LEU A 25 10.75 -13.94 1.87
CA LEU A 25 11.08 -14.86 0.79
C LEU A 25 10.98 -16.34 1.19
N VAL A 26 11.32 -16.68 2.43
CA VAL A 26 11.20 -18.06 2.94
C VAL A 26 9.82 -18.36 3.52
N GLY A 27 8.88 -17.43 3.39
CA GLY A 27 7.49 -17.58 3.79
C GLY A 27 7.22 -17.35 5.27
N GLY A 28 7.99 -16.51 5.93
CA GLY A 28 7.86 -16.18 7.35
C GLY A 28 8.37 -17.27 8.29
N ARG A 29 9.30 -18.14 7.85
CA ARG A 29 9.80 -19.30 8.62
C ARG A 29 10.81 -18.96 9.71
N LEU A 30 11.49 -17.82 9.60
CA LEU A 30 12.46 -17.38 10.60
C LEU A 30 11.74 -16.83 11.85
N PRO A 31 12.45 -16.70 12.99
CA PRO A 31 11.90 -16.07 14.19
C PRO A 31 11.26 -14.71 13.90
N LEU A 32 10.07 -14.49 14.44
CA LEU A 32 9.34 -13.27 14.16
C LEU A 32 9.85 -12.08 14.98
N THR A 33 9.82 -10.91 14.37
CA THR A 33 9.97 -9.62 15.07
C THR A 33 8.75 -9.33 15.94
N SER A 34 8.86 -8.34 16.82
CA SER A 34 7.74 -7.92 17.67
C SER A 34 6.56 -7.37 16.85
N ALA A 35 6.83 -6.66 15.75
CA ALA A 35 5.79 -6.11 14.87
C ALA A 35 5.04 -7.24 14.14
N GLU A 36 5.75 -8.23 13.59
CA GLU A 36 5.14 -9.39 12.95
C GLU A 36 4.27 -10.19 13.93
N LYS A 37 4.75 -10.40 15.17
CA LYS A 37 3.95 -11.05 16.23
C LYS A 37 2.70 -10.24 16.58
N MET A 38 2.80 -8.91 16.61
CA MET A 38 1.66 -8.04 16.89
C MET A 38 0.60 -8.16 15.79
N ASN A 39 1.00 -8.17 14.52
CA ASN A 39 0.05 -8.36 13.41
C ASN A 39 -0.71 -9.66 13.51
N ILE A 40 -0.03 -10.77 13.86
CA ILE A 40 -0.71 -12.06 14.07
C ILE A 40 -1.73 -11.97 15.21
N LYS A 41 -1.40 -11.29 16.32
CA LYS A 41 -2.35 -11.07 17.43
C LYS A 41 -3.55 -10.23 17.00
N ILE A 42 -3.34 -9.20 16.19
CA ILE A 42 -4.41 -8.36 15.63
C ILE A 42 -5.32 -9.21 14.72
N TYR A 43 -4.74 -10.06 13.87
CA TYR A 43 -5.46 -10.96 12.98
C TYR A 43 -6.35 -11.93 13.76
N ASP A 44 -5.79 -12.56 14.78
CA ASP A 44 -6.51 -13.49 15.66
C ASP A 44 -7.63 -12.77 16.43
N TYR A 45 -7.32 -11.62 17.03
CA TYR A 45 -8.30 -10.79 17.73
C TYR A 45 -9.45 -10.36 16.81
N ALA A 46 -9.14 -9.88 15.60
CA ALA A 46 -10.15 -9.45 14.64
C ALA A 46 -11.07 -10.61 14.24
N LYS A 47 -10.49 -11.79 13.99
CA LYS A 47 -11.24 -13.00 13.67
C LYS A 47 -12.16 -13.43 14.82
N GLN A 48 -11.65 -13.46 16.06
CA GLN A 48 -12.41 -13.86 17.23
C GLN A 48 -13.55 -12.88 17.57
N ASN A 49 -13.38 -11.59 17.26
CA ASN A 49 -14.32 -10.53 17.62
C ASN A 49 -15.17 -10.03 16.45
N ASN A 50 -15.19 -10.76 15.33
CA ASN A 50 -16.00 -10.43 14.14
C ASN A 50 -15.74 -9.01 13.59
N TYR A 51 -14.46 -8.62 13.57
CA TYR A 51 -13.98 -7.40 12.92
C TYR A 51 -13.49 -7.71 11.51
N GLN A 52 -13.62 -6.73 10.63
CA GLN A 52 -12.98 -6.71 9.32
C GLN A 52 -11.78 -5.78 9.34
N LEU A 53 -10.73 -6.14 8.61
CA LEU A 53 -9.45 -5.44 8.59
C LEU A 53 -9.23 -4.76 7.25
N ASP A 54 -8.94 -3.47 7.32
CA ASP A 54 -8.38 -2.69 6.22
C ASP A 54 -6.96 -2.25 6.61
N LEU A 55 -5.97 -2.75 5.89
CA LEU A 55 -4.56 -2.53 6.19
C LEU A 55 -3.96 -1.48 5.26
N SER A 56 -3.05 -0.67 5.79
CA SER A 56 -2.23 0.27 5.03
C SER A 56 -0.76 0.05 5.38
N ASN A 57 0.04 -0.31 4.37
CA ASN A 57 1.41 -0.75 4.54
C ASN A 57 2.33 0.08 3.67
N HIS A 58 3.36 0.65 4.30
CA HIS A 58 4.35 1.49 3.62
C HIS A 58 5.75 0.89 3.78
N SER A 59 6.58 0.96 2.74
CA SER A 59 7.99 0.58 2.82
C SER A 59 8.21 -0.83 3.41
N ARG A 60 8.90 -0.93 4.55
CA ARG A 60 9.12 -2.18 5.30
C ARG A 60 7.86 -2.76 5.93
N GLY A 61 6.87 -1.93 6.27
CA GLY A 61 5.62 -2.42 6.89
C GLY A 61 4.92 -3.47 6.00
N GLY A 62 5.05 -3.35 4.68
CA GLY A 62 4.53 -4.40 3.81
C GLY A 62 5.21 -5.75 3.99
N ILE A 63 6.50 -5.80 4.35
CA ILE A 63 7.20 -7.06 4.67
C ILE A 63 6.65 -7.62 5.97
N THR A 64 6.50 -6.77 6.99
CA THR A 64 5.92 -7.13 8.28
C THR A 64 4.52 -7.74 8.11
N ALA A 65 3.67 -7.12 7.30
CA ALA A 65 2.34 -7.64 6.98
C ALA A 65 2.39 -8.98 6.20
N SER A 66 3.29 -9.09 5.23
CA SER A 66 3.47 -10.31 4.43
C SER A 66 3.97 -11.49 5.25
N VAL A 67 5.03 -11.30 6.03
CA VAL A 67 5.58 -12.33 6.93
C VAL A 67 4.53 -12.76 7.94
N ALA A 68 3.82 -11.81 8.57
CA ALA A 68 2.77 -12.11 9.53
C ALA A 68 1.65 -12.95 8.90
N LEU A 69 1.17 -12.60 7.71
CA LEU A 69 0.13 -13.35 7.00
C LEU A 69 0.60 -14.76 6.63
N GLN A 70 1.81 -14.88 6.08
CA GLN A 70 2.38 -16.18 5.67
C GLN A 70 2.58 -17.12 6.87
N ARG A 71 3.13 -16.57 7.96
CA ARG A 71 3.32 -17.29 9.23
C ARG A 71 1.98 -17.70 9.85
N ALA A 72 1.02 -16.79 9.96
CA ALA A 72 -0.31 -17.06 10.51
C ALA A 72 -1.02 -18.19 9.75
N ASN A 73 -1.07 -18.09 8.42
CA ASN A 73 -1.67 -19.11 7.57
C ASN A 73 -0.99 -20.47 7.73
N ARG A 74 0.35 -20.51 7.85
CA ARG A 74 1.09 -21.76 8.07
C ARG A 74 0.79 -22.38 9.43
N GLU A 75 0.59 -21.55 10.45
CA GLU A 75 0.26 -21.98 11.82
C GLU A 75 -1.24 -22.27 11.99
N GLY A 76 -2.02 -22.26 10.90
CA GLY A 76 -3.42 -22.68 10.88
C GLY A 76 -4.42 -21.52 11.07
N LEU A 77 -3.95 -20.30 11.30
CA LEU A 77 -4.79 -19.10 11.33
C LEU A 77 -5.11 -18.67 9.90
N ILE A 78 -6.02 -19.39 9.25
CA ILE A 78 -6.60 -19.07 7.92
C ILE A 78 -7.93 -18.32 8.07
N GLY A 79 -8.48 -17.75 6.99
CA GLY A 79 -9.74 -17.00 7.04
C GLY A 79 -9.62 -15.73 7.88
N ILE A 80 -8.44 -15.11 7.91
CA ILE A 80 -8.20 -13.83 8.56
C ILE A 80 -9.04 -12.77 7.84
N PRO A 81 -9.83 -11.95 8.56
CA PRO A 81 -10.85 -11.09 7.96
C PRO A 81 -10.28 -9.81 7.31
N ILE A 82 -9.27 -9.94 6.45
CA ILE A 82 -8.68 -8.84 5.68
C ILE A 82 -9.54 -8.58 4.45
N ARG A 83 -10.16 -7.41 4.37
CA ARG A 83 -10.90 -7.00 3.16
C ARG A 83 -9.96 -6.43 2.12
N GLN A 84 -9.14 -5.46 2.54
CA GLN A 84 -8.21 -4.78 1.67
C GLN A 84 -6.89 -4.55 2.39
N SER A 85 -5.79 -4.77 1.67
CA SER A 85 -4.44 -4.43 2.08
C SER A 85 -3.82 -3.51 1.04
N ARG A 86 -3.60 -2.25 1.42
CA ARG A 86 -3.03 -1.22 0.55
C ARG A 86 -1.53 -1.13 0.80
N PHE A 87 -0.76 -1.08 -0.27
CA PHE A 87 0.69 -1.04 -0.24
C PHE A 87 1.22 0.18 -0.97
N PHE A 88 2.10 0.92 -0.31
CA PHE A 88 2.71 2.14 -0.82
C PHE A 88 4.22 1.98 -0.78
N GLY A 89 4.87 1.92 -1.94
CA GLY A 89 6.34 1.90 -2.01
C GLY A 89 6.98 0.70 -1.30
N THR A 90 6.25 -0.41 -1.26
CA THR A 90 6.54 -1.52 -0.34
C THR A 90 7.72 -2.39 -0.77
N ALA A 91 8.52 -2.85 0.19
CA ALA A 91 9.59 -3.82 -0.04
C ALA A 91 9.07 -5.26 -0.28
N THR A 92 7.76 -5.49 -0.09
CA THR A 92 7.09 -6.76 -0.39
C THR A 92 6.76 -6.87 -1.85
N HIS A 93 6.89 -8.08 -2.39
CA HIS A 93 6.34 -8.37 -3.72
C HIS A 93 4.82 -8.57 -3.62
N VAL A 94 4.03 -7.56 -3.96
CA VAL A 94 2.58 -7.55 -3.67
C VAL A 94 1.82 -8.66 -4.40
N GLN A 95 2.35 -9.16 -5.52
CA GLN A 95 1.78 -10.32 -6.20
C GLN A 95 1.80 -11.58 -5.32
N ASP A 96 2.91 -11.83 -4.60
CA ASP A 96 3.02 -12.99 -3.71
C ASP A 96 2.04 -12.85 -2.52
N TYR A 97 1.85 -11.62 -2.02
CA TYR A 97 0.85 -11.31 -0.99
C TYR A 97 -0.59 -11.52 -1.49
N ALA A 98 -0.91 -11.05 -2.70
CA ALA A 98 -2.22 -11.24 -3.33
C ALA A 98 -2.54 -12.73 -3.53
N ASP A 99 -1.55 -13.49 -3.98
CA ASP A 99 -1.65 -14.95 -4.11
C ASP A 99 -1.87 -15.62 -2.75
N GLN A 100 -1.18 -15.18 -1.69
CA GLN A 100 -1.37 -15.70 -0.33
C GLN A 100 -2.79 -15.43 0.21
N LEU A 101 -3.34 -14.23 -0.03
CA LEU A 101 -4.71 -13.88 0.32
C LEU A 101 -5.71 -14.80 -0.39
N ALA A 102 -5.58 -14.95 -1.71
CA ALA A 102 -6.56 -15.68 -2.51
C ALA A 102 -6.44 -17.21 -2.38
N LYS A 103 -5.23 -17.74 -2.25
CA LYS A 103 -4.96 -19.20 -2.36
C LYS A 103 -4.86 -19.89 -1.02
N VAL A 104 -4.48 -19.17 0.04
CA VAL A 104 -4.26 -19.76 1.37
C VAL A 104 -5.20 -19.15 2.41
N ASN A 105 -5.25 -17.82 2.53
CA ASN A 105 -6.11 -17.18 3.53
C ASN A 105 -7.61 -17.38 3.20
N LYS A 106 -7.99 -17.26 1.92
CA LYS A 106 -9.33 -17.55 1.38
C LYS A 106 -10.49 -16.87 2.13
N TYR A 107 -10.26 -15.68 2.68
CA TYR A 107 -11.33 -14.92 3.31
C TYR A 107 -12.16 -14.18 2.27
N THR A 108 -13.49 -14.32 2.39
CA THR A 108 -14.49 -13.59 1.61
C THR A 108 -15.37 -12.76 2.54
N TYR A 109 -15.89 -11.65 2.03
CA TYR A 109 -16.81 -10.80 2.77
C TYR A 109 -17.99 -10.33 1.91
N THR A 110 -19.13 -10.14 2.57
CA THR A 110 -20.32 -9.59 1.94
C THR A 110 -20.18 -8.09 1.72
N VAL A 111 -20.53 -7.63 0.52
CA VAL A 111 -20.64 -6.22 0.14
C VAL A 111 -22.07 -5.93 -0.28
N ASN A 112 -22.60 -4.80 0.18
CA ASN A 112 -23.88 -4.29 -0.29
C ASN A 112 -23.61 -3.46 -1.55
N ASN A 113 -24.21 -3.87 -2.66
CA ASN A 113 -24.13 -3.16 -3.92
C ASN A 113 -25.12 -1.99 -3.92
N GLU A 114 -24.90 -1.02 -4.82
CA GLU A 114 -25.75 0.18 -4.94
C GLU A 114 -27.21 -0.14 -5.31
N ASP A 115 -27.44 -1.28 -5.98
CA ASP A 115 -28.76 -1.79 -6.34
C ASP A 115 -29.51 -2.49 -5.19
N GLY A 116 -28.95 -2.49 -3.98
CA GLY A 116 -29.52 -3.14 -2.80
C GLY A 116 -29.29 -4.65 -2.72
N THR A 117 -28.58 -5.24 -3.68
CA THR A 117 -28.18 -6.66 -3.62
C THR A 117 -26.91 -6.86 -2.80
N THR A 118 -26.65 -8.08 -2.36
CA THR A 118 -25.41 -8.46 -1.68
C THR A 118 -24.55 -9.33 -2.58
N SER A 119 -23.25 -9.01 -2.69
CA SER A 119 -22.25 -9.84 -3.36
C SER A 119 -21.18 -10.32 -2.38
N GLN A 120 -20.56 -11.46 -2.68
CA GLN A 120 -19.34 -11.90 -1.97
C GLN A 120 -18.12 -11.36 -2.71
N GLN A 121 -17.18 -10.79 -1.96
CA GLN A 121 -15.90 -10.32 -2.47
C GLN A 121 -14.74 -11.03 -1.78
N ASP A 122 -13.70 -11.33 -2.55
CA ASP A 122 -12.44 -11.84 -2.04
C ASP A 122 -11.62 -10.72 -1.39
N SER A 123 -10.71 -11.12 -0.50
CA SER A 123 -9.68 -10.23 0.04
C SER A 123 -8.85 -9.59 -1.08
N GLN A 124 -8.58 -8.29 -0.98
CA GLN A 124 -7.90 -7.51 -2.01
C GLN A 124 -6.51 -7.04 -1.57
N ALA A 125 -5.56 -7.06 -2.49
CA ALA A 125 -4.27 -6.40 -2.36
C ALA A 125 -4.18 -5.27 -3.38
N LEU A 126 -3.88 -4.06 -2.93
CA LEU A 126 -3.73 -2.88 -3.77
C LEU A 126 -2.32 -2.32 -3.65
N LEU A 127 -1.73 -1.86 -4.74
CA LEU A 127 -0.36 -1.38 -4.81
C LEU A 127 -0.32 0.00 -5.46
N ALA A 128 0.36 0.95 -4.83
CA ALA A 128 0.90 2.16 -5.44
C ALA A 128 2.43 2.14 -5.32
N VAL A 129 3.14 2.34 -6.42
CA VAL A 129 4.60 2.43 -6.39
C VAL A 129 5.09 3.34 -7.49
N HIS A 130 5.89 4.33 -7.07
CA HIS A 130 6.54 5.25 -7.99
C HIS A 130 7.66 4.52 -8.76
N TYR A 131 7.90 4.92 -10.00
CA TYR A 131 8.91 4.31 -10.86
C TYR A 131 10.29 4.21 -10.21
N THR A 132 10.73 5.30 -9.60
CA THR A 132 12.06 5.47 -9.00
C THR A 132 12.09 5.16 -7.50
N ASP A 133 11.03 4.57 -6.94
CA ASP A 133 11.03 4.17 -5.53
C ASP A 133 12.07 3.06 -5.29
N PHE A 134 13.12 3.38 -4.54
CA PHE A 134 14.24 2.49 -4.20
C PHE A 134 13.85 1.22 -3.43
N VAL A 135 12.74 1.26 -2.69
CA VAL A 135 12.25 0.17 -1.85
C VAL A 135 11.20 -0.65 -2.61
N GLY A 136 10.29 0.04 -3.30
CA GLY A 136 9.21 -0.56 -4.05
C GLY A 136 9.66 -1.30 -5.31
N ARG A 137 10.64 -0.74 -6.01
CA ARG A 137 11.04 -1.17 -7.36
C ARG A 137 12.53 -1.09 -7.64
N THR A 138 13.19 -0.05 -7.13
CA THR A 138 14.52 0.50 -7.43
C THR A 138 14.72 1.03 -8.86
N PRO A 139 15.34 2.22 -9.05
CA PRO A 139 15.68 2.72 -10.38
C PRO A 139 16.83 1.92 -11.01
N LEU A 140 17.65 1.21 -10.23
CA LEU A 140 18.76 0.41 -10.74
C LEU A 140 18.27 -0.93 -11.29
N LEU A 141 18.24 -1.09 -12.62
CA LEU A 141 17.67 -2.24 -13.32
C LEU A 141 18.15 -3.61 -12.77
N GLY A 142 19.45 -3.74 -12.49
CA GLY A 142 20.04 -4.98 -11.95
C GLY A 142 19.60 -5.33 -10.53
N LEU A 143 19.01 -4.38 -9.80
CA LEU A 143 18.49 -4.57 -8.45
C LEU A 143 16.95 -4.65 -8.40
N ARG A 144 16.26 -4.51 -9.55
CA ARG A 144 14.78 -4.55 -9.68
C ARG A 144 14.24 -5.96 -9.56
N SER A 145 14.45 -6.58 -8.42
CA SER A 145 14.07 -7.96 -8.17
C SER A 145 13.38 -8.10 -6.84
N LYS A 146 12.38 -8.98 -6.80
CA LYS A 146 11.71 -9.36 -5.55
C LYS A 146 12.66 -9.99 -4.54
N TYR A 147 13.83 -10.46 -4.95
CA TYR A 147 14.84 -11.04 -4.06
C TYR A 147 15.67 -9.98 -3.32
N ILE A 148 15.65 -8.72 -3.77
CA ILE A 148 16.46 -7.64 -3.22
C ILE A 148 15.57 -6.55 -2.61
N VAL A 149 14.54 -6.14 -3.35
CA VAL A 149 13.55 -5.11 -2.95
C VAL A 149 12.13 -5.62 -3.25
N GLY A 150 11.12 -4.75 -3.34
CA GLY A 150 9.76 -5.15 -3.73
C GLY A 150 9.67 -5.70 -5.17
N GLY A 151 10.44 -5.13 -6.09
CA GLY A 151 10.44 -5.53 -7.50
C GLY A 151 9.07 -5.33 -8.16
N ASN A 152 8.27 -4.39 -7.65
CA ASN A 152 6.90 -4.19 -8.08
C ASN A 152 6.85 -3.39 -9.40
N LYS A 153 5.78 -3.57 -10.17
CA LYS A 153 5.50 -2.75 -11.36
C LYS A 153 5.02 -1.36 -10.94
N PRO A 154 5.51 -0.28 -11.57
CA PRO A 154 5.13 1.08 -11.20
C PRO A 154 3.70 1.36 -11.57
N THR A 155 3.03 2.18 -10.75
CA THR A 155 1.71 2.73 -11.04
C THR A 155 1.80 4.09 -11.74
N GLY A 156 2.91 4.80 -11.54
CA GLY A 156 3.24 6.05 -12.23
C GLY A 156 4.70 6.45 -12.01
N GLY A 157 5.02 7.67 -12.44
CA GLY A 157 6.36 8.23 -12.40
C GLY A 157 7.22 7.90 -13.62
N VAL A 158 8.25 8.71 -13.81
CA VAL A 158 9.14 8.69 -14.98
C VAL A 158 10.39 7.84 -14.78
N GLU A 159 10.84 7.18 -15.84
CA GLU A 159 11.95 6.21 -15.82
C GLU A 159 13.34 6.85 -15.80
N ASP A 160 13.48 8.03 -16.40
CA ASP A 160 14.75 8.71 -16.68
C ASP A 160 15.20 9.67 -15.56
N LYS A 161 14.34 9.94 -14.56
CA LYS A 161 14.70 10.80 -13.41
C LYS A 161 15.11 9.99 -12.18
N TRP A 162 16.30 9.39 -12.20
CA TRP A 162 16.77 8.47 -11.14
C TRP A 162 16.79 9.04 -9.70
N PHE A 163 16.80 10.37 -9.55
CA PHE A 163 16.80 11.06 -8.24
C PHE A 163 15.43 11.60 -7.82
N LEU A 164 14.36 11.33 -8.58
CA LEU A 164 13.00 11.74 -8.21
C LEU A 164 12.48 10.83 -7.09
N TYR A 165 12.94 11.08 -5.86
CA TYR A 165 12.65 10.22 -4.72
C TYR A 165 11.23 10.47 -4.18
N SER A 166 10.29 9.61 -4.56
CA SER A 166 8.89 9.66 -4.08
C SER A 166 8.54 8.51 -3.12
N HIS A 167 9.51 8.08 -2.30
CA HIS A 167 9.22 7.01 -1.34
C HIS A 167 8.28 7.49 -0.23
N SER A 168 8.29 8.78 0.11
CA SER A 168 7.62 9.30 1.32
C SER A 168 6.22 9.88 1.10
N SER A 169 5.77 10.07 -0.16
CA SER A 169 4.58 10.87 -0.43
C SER A 169 3.75 10.30 -1.56
N TYR A 170 2.53 9.88 -1.21
CA TYR A 170 1.50 9.41 -2.15
C TYR A 170 0.30 10.34 -2.03
N PHE A 171 -0.25 10.77 -3.16
CA PHE A 171 -1.36 11.71 -3.25
C PHE A 171 -2.70 10.97 -3.24
N GLY A 172 -3.54 11.26 -2.24
CA GLY A 172 -4.90 10.70 -2.16
C GLY A 172 -5.88 11.31 -3.17
N LYS A 173 -5.61 12.53 -3.65
CA LYS A 173 -6.36 13.24 -4.69
C LYS A 173 -5.35 13.99 -5.56
N VAL A 174 -5.65 14.15 -6.84
CA VAL A 174 -4.92 15.09 -7.70
C VAL A 174 -5.11 16.50 -7.11
N PRO A 175 -4.02 17.23 -6.80
CA PRO A 175 -4.13 18.60 -6.29
C PRO A 175 -4.92 19.49 -7.27
N GLU A 176 -5.67 20.46 -6.74
CA GLU A 176 -6.39 21.41 -7.60
C GLU A 176 -5.43 22.41 -8.23
N GLU A 177 -5.79 22.99 -9.38
CA GLU A 177 -4.97 23.99 -10.09
C GLU A 177 -4.68 25.24 -9.24
N TYR A 178 -5.64 25.62 -8.39
CA TYR A 178 -5.54 26.79 -7.53
C TYR A 178 -5.74 26.44 -6.07
N LEU A 179 -5.04 27.14 -5.18
CA LEU A 179 -5.19 27.00 -3.74
C LEU A 179 -6.56 27.52 -3.28
N LYS A 180 -7.32 26.64 -2.62
CA LYS A 180 -8.63 26.93 -2.06
C LYS A 180 -8.77 26.38 -0.64
N ASP A 181 -9.56 27.07 0.17
CA ASP A 181 -10.02 26.53 1.45
C ASP A 181 -11.17 25.52 1.26
N GLU A 182 -11.60 24.90 2.36
CA GLU A 182 -12.69 23.90 2.36
C GLU A 182 -14.04 24.48 1.87
N GLU A 183 -14.22 25.80 1.95
CA GLU A 183 -15.41 26.52 1.50
C GLU A 183 -15.32 26.95 0.02
N GLY A 184 -14.17 26.73 -0.62
CA GLY A 184 -13.92 27.04 -2.03
C GLY A 184 -13.39 28.44 -2.31
N TYR A 185 -13.02 29.22 -1.29
CA TYR A 185 -12.41 30.54 -1.46
C TYR A 185 -10.93 30.42 -1.78
N ASN A 186 -10.41 31.33 -2.62
CA ASN A 186 -8.99 31.37 -2.94
C ASN A 186 -8.16 31.73 -1.70
N ILE A 187 -7.05 31.01 -1.50
CA ILE A 187 -6.10 31.26 -0.41
C ILE A 187 -4.67 31.42 -0.94
N ASP A 188 -3.82 32.09 -0.18
CA ASP A 188 -2.38 32.11 -0.42
C ASP A 188 -1.68 30.87 0.17
N GLN A 189 -0.36 30.76 -0.03
CA GLN A 189 0.44 29.64 0.50
C GLN A 189 0.47 29.56 2.04
N ASN A 190 0.09 30.64 2.74
CA ASN A 190 0.01 30.69 4.19
C ASN A 190 -1.40 30.40 4.72
N GLY A 191 -2.37 30.15 3.83
CA GLY A 191 -3.77 29.90 4.17
C GLY A 191 -4.62 31.15 4.37
N ASN A 192 -4.13 32.35 4.01
CA ASN A 192 -4.93 33.58 4.08
C ASN A 192 -5.83 33.70 2.86
N ARG A 193 -7.09 34.11 3.07
CA ARG A 193 -8.02 34.38 1.97
C ARG A 193 -7.54 35.55 1.11
N VAL A 194 -7.56 35.34 -0.20
CA VAL A 194 -7.16 36.34 -1.20
C VAL A 194 -8.22 36.47 -2.27
N SER A 195 -8.28 37.64 -2.91
CA SER A 195 -9.26 37.90 -3.97
C SER A 195 -8.90 37.28 -5.31
N LYS A 196 -7.62 36.96 -5.54
CA LYS A 196 -7.10 36.38 -6.78
C LYS A 196 -6.73 34.91 -6.59
N ALA A 197 -6.92 34.11 -7.64
CA ALA A 197 -6.49 32.72 -7.63
C ALA A 197 -4.95 32.63 -7.55
N VAL A 198 -4.46 31.70 -6.74
CA VAL A 198 -3.02 31.43 -6.56
C VAL A 198 -2.77 30.01 -7.04
N GLU A 199 -1.81 29.83 -7.94
CA GLU A 199 -1.42 28.52 -8.45
C GLU A 199 -0.99 27.59 -7.31
N ASN A 200 -1.41 26.34 -7.40
CA ASN A 200 -1.11 25.34 -6.38
C ASN A 200 0.24 24.67 -6.66
N PRO A 201 1.29 24.95 -5.87
CA PRO A 201 2.61 24.34 -6.09
C PRO A 201 2.59 22.81 -5.91
N TYR A 202 1.60 22.26 -5.21
CA TYR A 202 1.46 20.81 -5.07
C TYR A 202 0.99 20.14 -6.36
N LEU A 203 0.29 20.85 -7.25
CA LEU A 203 -0.08 20.29 -8.56
C LEU A 203 1.16 20.14 -9.44
N GLU A 204 2.01 21.15 -9.49
CA GLU A 204 3.28 21.07 -10.21
C GLU A 204 4.16 19.93 -9.69
N ASP A 205 4.30 19.81 -8.36
CA ASP A 205 5.04 18.70 -7.74
C ASP A 205 4.43 17.33 -8.06
N PHE A 206 3.10 17.24 -8.09
CA PHE A 206 2.39 16.03 -8.48
C PHE A 206 2.64 15.67 -9.94
N ASP A 207 2.48 16.61 -10.86
CA ASP A 207 2.65 16.41 -12.29
C ASP A 207 4.10 16.02 -12.62
N GLU A 208 5.07 16.72 -12.01
CA GLU A 208 6.49 16.42 -12.22
C GLU A 208 6.87 15.03 -11.70
N LYS A 209 6.36 14.67 -10.51
CA LYS A 209 6.69 13.39 -9.89
C LYS A 209 5.98 12.25 -10.57
N TRP A 210 4.67 12.32 -10.65
CA TRP A 210 3.83 11.17 -10.96
C TRP A 210 3.54 11.02 -12.46
N ASP A 211 3.81 12.04 -13.26
CA ASP A 211 3.58 12.07 -14.72
C ASP A 211 2.21 11.48 -15.10
N PRO A 212 1.12 12.10 -14.60
CA PRO A 212 -0.22 11.62 -14.88
C PRO A 212 -0.53 11.76 -16.37
N LYS A 213 -1.16 10.74 -16.96
CA LYS A 213 -1.62 10.80 -18.37
C LYS A 213 -2.85 11.69 -18.58
N GLY A 214 -3.27 12.42 -17.53
CA GLY A 214 -4.33 13.43 -17.50
C GLY A 214 -4.79 13.75 -16.08
N ILE A 215 -5.44 14.91 -15.86
CA ILE A 215 -5.87 15.42 -14.54
C ILE A 215 -6.82 14.46 -13.77
N LYS A 216 -7.52 13.55 -14.47
CA LYS A 216 -8.41 12.56 -13.85
C LYS A 216 -7.71 11.27 -13.43
N ASP A 217 -6.50 11.03 -13.93
CA ASP A 217 -5.72 9.84 -13.61
C ASP A 217 -4.80 10.17 -12.44
N ASN A 218 -5.07 9.57 -11.27
CA ASN A 218 -4.16 9.65 -10.13
C ASN A 218 -3.31 8.37 -10.06
N PRO A 219 -2.14 8.31 -10.71
CA PRO A 219 -1.27 7.13 -10.68
C PRO A 219 -0.60 6.91 -9.32
N SER A 220 -0.77 7.85 -8.38
CA SER A 220 -0.38 7.68 -6.98
C SER A 220 -1.41 6.88 -6.17
N LEU A 221 -2.61 6.61 -6.72
CA LEU A 221 -3.57 5.73 -6.06
C LEU A 221 -3.20 4.26 -6.26
N PRO A 222 -3.48 3.42 -5.24
CA PRO A 222 -3.14 2.02 -5.33
C PRO A 222 -4.10 1.28 -6.26
N ILE A 223 -3.55 0.51 -7.19
CA ILE A 223 -4.29 -0.32 -8.14
C ILE A 223 -4.45 -1.75 -7.61
N LEU A 224 -5.56 -2.40 -7.94
CA LEU A 224 -5.82 -3.79 -7.57
C LEU A 224 -4.82 -4.73 -8.26
N ILE A 225 -4.15 -5.56 -7.46
CA ILE A 225 -3.30 -6.65 -7.95
C ILE A 225 -4.12 -7.93 -8.02
N LYS A 226 -4.32 -8.42 -9.25
CA LYS A 226 -5.04 -9.67 -9.48
C LYS A 226 -4.16 -10.86 -9.09
N PRO A 227 -4.64 -11.79 -8.27
CA PRO A 227 -3.91 -13.03 -7.99
C PRO A 227 -3.63 -13.80 -9.28
N ASN A 228 -2.47 -14.48 -9.35
CA ASN A 228 -2.14 -15.30 -10.50
C ASN A 228 -3.12 -16.47 -10.60
N LYS A 229 -3.63 -16.72 -11.80
CA LYS A 229 -4.38 -17.95 -12.10
C LYS A 229 -3.43 -19.14 -11.90
N ASN A 230 -3.85 -20.10 -11.08
CA ASN A 230 -3.14 -21.36 -10.94
C ASN A 230 -3.20 -22.17 -12.24
#